data_AF-A0A6L7X7T1-F1
#
_entry.id   AF-A0A6L7X7T1-F1
#
_cell.length_a   1.000
_cell.length_b   1.000
_cell.length_c   1.000
_cell.angle_alpha   90.00
_cell.angle_beta   90.00
_cell.angle_gamma   90.00
#
_symmetry.space_group_name_H-M   'P 1'
#
loop_
_entity.id
_entity.type
_entity.pdbx_description
1 polymer ?
#
loop_
_entity_poly.entity_id
_entity_poly.type
_entity_poly.pdbx_seq_one_letter_code
_entity_poly.pdbx_strand_id
1 'polypeptide(L)'
;MVFGKGIAKGLMTVVKHVRKPVITVQFPEEEREIPPRARTNLVWFVERCTGCSTCAQSCPDGCILVDTEPREDGSFLVNRYEIDFRLCMYCGLCTEACPYEAIQVGGSYTNVVTNPNRLYKDKEDLIELANEYLEQHDWIYPNGQQAVQQAVHPEERRQHH
;
A
#
# COMPACT_ATOMS: atom_id res chain seq x y z
N MET A 1 45.11 -40.23 11.88
CA MET A 1 44.74 -39.05 11.06
C MET A 1 43.61 -39.48 10.12
N VAL A 2 42.35 -39.20 10.44
CA VAL A 2 41.22 -39.60 9.57
C VAL A 2 40.86 -38.44 8.65
N PHE A 3 41.68 -38.24 7.63
CA PHE A 3 41.38 -37.33 6.53
C PHE A 3 40.08 -37.77 5.85
N GLY A 4 39.12 -36.86 5.66
CA GLY A 4 37.90 -37.10 4.88
C GLY A 4 36.58 -37.33 5.65
N LYS A 5 36.59 -37.59 6.97
CA LYS A 5 35.34 -37.71 7.76
C LYS A 5 34.44 -36.45 7.68
N GLY A 6 35.06 -35.27 7.64
CA GLY A 6 34.34 -34.00 7.45
C GLY A 6 33.67 -33.89 6.09
N ILE A 7 34.37 -34.29 5.02
CA ILE A 7 33.85 -34.28 3.64
C ILE A 7 32.67 -35.25 3.51
N ALA A 8 32.80 -36.47 4.04
CA ALA A 8 31.74 -37.47 4.01
C ALA A 8 30.47 -37.00 4.76
N LYS A 9 30.64 -36.34 5.91
CA LYS A 9 29.53 -35.75 6.68
C LYS A 9 28.84 -34.61 5.91
N GLY A 10 29.62 -33.78 5.20
CA GLY A 10 29.09 -32.74 4.32
C GLY A 10 28.28 -33.33 3.17
N LEU A 11 28.81 -34.32 2.46
CA LEU A 11 28.13 -34.98 1.35
C LEU A 11 26.83 -35.67 1.79
N MET A 12 26.85 -36.35 2.95
CA MET A 12 25.65 -36.94 3.55
C MET A 12 24.57 -35.88 3.86
N THR A 13 24.98 -34.66 4.21
CA THR A 13 24.06 -33.56 4.48
C THR A 13 23.43 -33.04 3.18
N VAL A 14 24.20 -32.96 2.09
CA VAL A 14 23.68 -32.60 0.76
C VAL A 14 22.67 -33.63 0.27
N VAL A 15 22.97 -34.93 0.36
CA VAL A 15 22.04 -36.01 -0.03
C VAL A 15 20.72 -35.93 0.75
N LYS A 16 20.74 -35.54 2.03
CA LYS A 16 19.53 -35.31 2.81
C LYS A 16 18.70 -34.12 2.30
N HIS A 17 19.34 -33.07 1.79
CA HIS A 17 18.64 -31.90 1.25
C HIS A 17 18.07 -32.15 -0.16
N VAL A 18 18.72 -32.96 -0.99
CA VAL A 18 18.21 -33.33 -2.33
C VAL A 18 16.86 -34.04 -2.27
N ARG A 19 16.59 -34.79 -1.18
CA ARG A 19 15.32 -35.51 -0.98
C ARG A 19 14.20 -34.65 -0.38
N LYS A 20 14.48 -33.42 0.06
CA LYS A 20 13.44 -32.55 0.60
C LYS A 20 12.65 -31.92 -0.56
N PRO A 21 11.34 -31.69 -0.40
CA PRO A 21 10.57 -30.95 -1.39
C PRO A 21 11.11 -29.53 -1.55
N VAL A 22 10.99 -28.99 -2.77
CA VAL A 22 11.38 -27.61 -3.07
C VAL A 22 10.41 -26.63 -2.41
N ILE A 23 10.93 -25.55 -1.85
CA ILE A 23 10.14 -24.47 -1.21
C ILE A 23 10.04 -23.21 -2.10
N THR A 24 10.57 -23.30 -3.32
CA THR A 24 10.51 -22.25 -4.33
C THR A 24 9.10 -22.11 -4.87
N VAL A 25 8.69 -20.88 -5.12
CA VAL A 25 7.43 -20.53 -5.80
C VAL A 25 7.80 -20.01 -7.19
N GLN A 26 7.05 -20.38 -8.21
CA GLN A 26 7.29 -19.94 -9.59
C GLN A 26 6.60 -18.61 -9.84
N PHE A 27 7.29 -17.51 -9.57
CA PHE A 27 6.79 -16.17 -9.90
C PHE A 27 7.01 -15.89 -11.39
N PRO A 28 6.02 -15.33 -12.14
CA PRO A 28 4.78 -14.72 -11.67
C PRO A 28 3.54 -15.63 -11.65
N GLU A 29 3.61 -16.87 -12.12
CA GLU A 29 2.44 -17.75 -12.25
C GLU A 29 1.82 -18.17 -10.91
N GLU A 30 2.66 -18.34 -9.90
CA GLU A 30 2.27 -18.63 -8.52
C GLU A 30 2.71 -17.47 -7.63
N GLU A 31 1.76 -16.90 -6.88
CA GLU A 31 2.03 -15.87 -5.89
C GLU A 31 1.98 -16.45 -4.47
N ARG A 32 2.77 -15.86 -3.57
CA ARG A 32 2.74 -16.20 -2.14
C ARG A 32 1.59 -15.48 -1.47
N GLU A 33 0.92 -16.15 -0.54
CA GLU A 33 -0.08 -15.51 0.31
C GLU A 33 0.57 -14.40 1.15
N ILE A 34 0.12 -13.17 0.93
CA ILE A 34 0.56 -12.00 1.68
C ILE A 34 -0.31 -11.90 2.93
N PRO A 35 0.28 -11.82 4.14
CA PRO A 35 -0.52 -11.70 5.35
C PRO A 35 -1.29 -10.37 5.33
N PRO A 36 -2.52 -10.30 5.88
CA PRO A 36 -3.36 -9.09 5.82
C PRO A 36 -2.73 -7.83 6.44
N ARG A 37 -1.74 -8.00 7.33
CA ARG A 37 -1.02 -6.90 7.99
C ARG A 37 0.34 -6.59 7.36
N ALA A 38 0.62 -7.16 6.19
CA ALA A 38 1.83 -6.81 5.46
C ALA A 38 1.80 -5.33 5.09
N ARG A 39 2.94 -4.66 5.24
CA ARG A 39 3.09 -3.28 4.79
C ARG A 39 3.44 -3.30 3.31
N THR A 40 2.41 -3.37 2.49
CA THR A 40 2.49 -3.21 1.04
C THR A 40 2.27 -1.74 0.67
N ASN A 41 1.96 -1.45 -0.59
CA ASN A 41 1.70 -0.09 -1.02
C ASN A 41 0.48 0.52 -0.31
N LEU A 42 0.47 1.85 -0.20
CA LEU A 42 -0.58 2.60 0.48
C LEU A 42 -1.74 2.87 -0.49
N VAL A 43 -2.96 2.80 0.05
CA VAL A 43 -4.18 3.17 -0.67
C VAL A 43 -4.87 4.28 0.11
N TRP A 44 -5.34 5.31 -0.58
CA TRP A 44 -6.00 6.46 0.04
C TRP A 44 -7.42 6.64 -0.49
N PHE A 45 -8.38 6.56 0.42
CA PHE A 45 -9.81 6.68 0.19
C PHE A 45 -10.27 8.12 0.46
N VAL A 46 -10.45 8.89 -0.61
CA VAL A 46 -10.81 10.31 -0.56
C VAL A 46 -12.11 10.57 0.19
N GLU A 47 -13.09 9.68 0.07
CA GLU A 47 -14.40 9.74 0.71
C GLU A 47 -14.34 9.62 2.24
N ARG A 48 -13.29 9.00 2.78
CA ARG A 48 -13.04 8.90 4.23
C ARG A 48 -12.15 10.04 4.74
N CYS A 49 -11.49 10.78 3.85
CA CYS A 49 -10.52 11.79 4.21
C CYS A 49 -11.19 13.11 4.61
N THR A 50 -10.89 13.60 5.82
CA THR A 50 -11.39 14.88 6.33
C THR A 50 -10.40 16.04 6.18
N GLY A 51 -9.21 15.81 5.63
CA GLY A 51 -8.19 16.85 5.50
C GLY A 51 -7.45 17.21 6.79
N CYS A 52 -7.61 16.46 7.89
CA CYS A 52 -6.94 16.76 9.18
C CYS A 52 -5.40 16.76 9.15
N SER A 53 -4.76 16.30 8.08
CA SER A 53 -3.30 16.28 7.87
C SER A 53 -2.48 15.46 8.90
N THR A 54 -3.12 14.70 9.79
CA THR A 54 -2.43 13.85 10.78
C THR A 54 -1.50 12.84 10.15
N CYS A 55 -1.89 12.24 9.01
CA CYS A 55 -1.05 11.29 8.27
C CYS A 55 0.26 11.93 7.79
N ALA A 56 0.22 13.15 7.28
CA ALA A 56 1.42 13.89 6.88
C ALA A 56 2.31 14.24 8.07
N GLN A 57 1.72 14.69 9.19
CA GLN A 57 2.48 15.00 10.41
C GLN A 57 3.13 13.77 11.05
N SER A 58 2.49 12.60 10.92
CA SER A 58 3.02 11.33 11.44
C SER A 58 4.10 10.70 10.56
N CYS A 59 4.26 11.17 9.31
CA CYS A 59 5.19 10.59 8.36
C CYS A 59 6.64 10.96 8.73
N PRO A 60 7.51 9.98 9.04
CA PRO A 60 8.90 10.28 9.42
C PRO A 60 9.73 10.79 8.24
N ASP A 61 9.37 10.41 7.01
CA ASP A 61 10.10 10.79 5.79
C ASP A 61 9.59 12.12 5.20
N GLY A 62 8.44 12.63 5.68
CA GLY A 62 7.77 13.81 5.11
C GLY A 62 7.30 13.61 3.66
N CYS A 63 6.99 12.38 3.25
CA CYS A 63 6.64 12.05 1.86
C CYS A 63 5.18 12.32 1.47
N ILE A 64 4.34 12.75 2.43
CA ILE A 64 2.91 13.03 2.20
C ILE A 64 2.70 14.54 2.27
N LEU A 65 2.14 15.13 1.21
CA LEU A 65 1.71 16.52 1.19
C LEU A 65 0.19 16.58 1.25
N VAL A 66 -0.34 17.38 2.18
CA VAL A 66 -1.78 17.63 2.31
C VAL A 66 -1.99 19.14 2.30
N ASP A 67 -2.82 19.61 1.38
CA ASP A 67 -3.27 21.00 1.29
C ASP A 67 -4.80 21.04 1.37
N THR A 68 -5.33 21.85 2.28
CA THR A 68 -6.75 21.89 2.60
C THR A 68 -7.24 23.30 2.80
N GLU A 69 -8.44 23.58 2.32
CA GLU A 69 -9.14 24.85 2.53
C GLU A 69 -10.42 24.64 3.36
N PRO A 70 -10.77 25.58 4.24
CA PRO A 70 -12.03 25.52 4.97
C PRO A 70 -13.22 25.84 4.05
N ARG A 71 -14.30 25.07 4.20
CA ARG A 71 -15.61 25.34 3.58
C ARG A 71 -16.53 26.11 4.53
N GLU A 72 -17.60 26.67 3.98
CA GLU A 72 -18.63 27.41 4.75
C GLU A 72 -19.33 26.54 5.80
N ASP A 73 -19.44 25.23 5.56
CA ASP A 73 -20.03 24.26 6.48
C ASP A 73 -19.08 23.81 7.62
N GLY A 74 -17.87 24.36 7.67
CA GLY A 74 -16.83 24.00 8.65
C GLY A 74 -16.07 22.71 8.31
N SER A 75 -16.37 22.05 7.19
CA SER A 75 -15.56 20.95 6.66
C SER A 75 -14.31 21.47 5.95
N PHE A 76 -13.33 20.58 5.71
CA PHE A 76 -12.20 20.90 4.85
C PHE A 76 -12.41 20.32 3.45
N LEU A 77 -12.14 21.11 2.42
CA LEU A 77 -11.87 20.59 1.08
C LEU A 77 -10.39 20.23 1.00
N VAL A 78 -10.10 18.98 0.62
CA VAL A 78 -8.73 18.54 0.32
C VAL A 78 -8.38 18.97 -1.10
N ASN A 79 -7.58 20.03 -1.23
CA ASN A 79 -7.13 20.54 -2.52
C ASN A 79 -6.07 19.61 -3.11
N ARG A 80 -5.04 19.30 -2.32
CA ARG A 80 -3.95 18.40 -2.72
C ARG A 80 -3.77 17.31 -1.67
N TYR A 81 -3.57 16.10 -2.16
CA TYR A 81 -3.16 14.96 -1.36
C TYR A 81 -2.17 14.18 -2.21
N GLU A 82 -0.90 14.22 -1.87
CA GLU A 82 0.17 13.69 -2.72
C GLU A 82 1.08 12.80 -1.88
N ILE A 83 1.54 11.70 -2.46
CA ILE A 83 2.49 10.78 -1.82
C ILE A 83 3.67 10.55 -2.76
N ASP A 84 4.88 10.80 -2.27
CA ASP A 84 6.10 10.40 -2.95
C ASP A 84 6.57 9.01 -2.49
N PHE A 85 6.22 7.98 -3.26
CA PHE A 85 6.63 6.60 -2.97
C PHE A 85 8.13 6.36 -3.19
N ARG A 86 8.87 7.30 -3.78
CA ARG A 86 10.35 7.23 -3.84
C ARG A 86 10.99 7.47 -2.47
N LEU A 87 10.30 8.20 -1.61
CA LEU A 87 10.78 8.58 -0.28
C LEU A 87 10.17 7.70 0.83
N CYS A 88 8.94 7.22 0.63
CA CYS A 88 8.23 6.39 1.59
C CYS A 88 9.00 5.12 1.97
N MET A 89 9.26 4.91 3.26
CA MET A 89 9.83 3.65 3.76
C MET A 89 8.80 2.56 4.12
N TYR A 90 7.52 2.77 3.79
CA TYR A 90 6.42 1.83 4.07
C TYR A 90 6.33 1.39 5.54
N CYS A 91 6.47 2.35 6.47
CA CYS A 91 6.43 2.08 7.91
C CYS A 91 5.01 1.85 8.47
N GLY A 92 3.97 2.37 7.80
CA GLY A 92 2.58 2.26 8.23
C GLY A 92 2.16 3.22 9.36
N LEU A 93 3.01 4.17 9.76
CA LEU A 93 2.63 5.14 10.81
C LEU A 93 1.46 6.03 10.39
N CYS A 94 1.39 6.40 9.11
CA CYS A 94 0.30 7.21 8.58
C CYS A 94 -1.06 6.48 8.61
N THR A 95 -1.08 5.15 8.52
CA THR A 95 -2.31 4.36 8.56
C THR A 95 -2.83 4.26 9.99
N GLU A 96 -1.94 3.99 10.96
CA GLU A 96 -2.30 3.97 12.38
C GLU A 96 -2.69 5.35 12.92
N ALA A 97 -2.06 6.41 12.40
CA ALA A 97 -2.34 7.78 12.81
C ALA A 97 -3.64 8.34 12.22
N CYS A 98 -4.23 7.70 11.19
CA CYS A 98 -5.44 8.20 10.54
C CYS A 98 -6.69 7.81 11.35
N PRO A 99 -7.37 8.76 12.02
CA PRO A 99 -8.52 8.44 12.87
C PRO A 99 -9.76 7.98 12.07
N TYR A 100 -9.79 8.27 10.77
CA TYR A 100 -10.87 7.89 9.86
C TYR A 100 -10.51 6.69 8.97
N GLU A 101 -9.29 6.15 9.14
CA GLU A 101 -8.71 5.07 8.30
C GLU A 101 -8.84 5.38 6.81
N ALA A 102 -8.65 6.65 6.44
CA ALA A 102 -8.69 7.09 5.05
C ALA A 102 -7.47 6.65 4.26
N ILE A 103 -6.32 6.46 4.91
CA ILE A 103 -5.13 5.86 4.30
C ILE A 103 -4.87 4.51 4.96
N GLN A 104 -4.70 3.46 4.17
CA GLN A 104 -4.54 2.09 4.65
C GLN A 104 -3.44 1.34 3.88
N VAL A 105 -2.89 0.29 4.50
CA VAL A 105 -2.02 -0.68 3.82
C VAL A 105 -2.90 -1.69 3.08
N GLY A 106 -2.46 -2.16 1.91
CA GLY A 106 -3.22 -3.14 1.13
C GLY A 106 -3.08 -2.99 -0.38
N GLY A 107 -2.43 -1.93 -0.85
CA GLY A 107 -2.13 -1.75 -2.27
C GLY A 107 -1.13 -2.79 -2.78
N SER A 108 -0.96 -2.83 -4.10
CA SER A 108 -0.09 -3.80 -4.76
C SER A 108 1.34 -3.80 -4.19
N TYR A 109 1.88 -5.00 -3.96
CA TYR A 109 3.28 -5.18 -3.54
C TYR A 109 4.27 -5.15 -4.73
N THR A 110 3.76 -5.20 -5.96
CA THR A 110 4.55 -5.25 -7.21
C THR A 110 4.51 -3.93 -7.97
N ASN A 111 4.61 -2.80 -7.26
CA ASN A 111 4.60 -1.47 -7.87
C ASN A 111 5.97 -1.08 -8.46
N VAL A 112 6.40 -1.80 -9.50
CA VAL A 112 7.67 -1.56 -10.20
C VAL A 112 7.43 -0.69 -11.43
N VAL A 113 8.18 0.40 -11.55
CA VAL A 113 8.07 1.34 -12.68
C VAL A 113 9.43 1.58 -13.33
N THR A 114 9.43 1.80 -14.64
CA THR A 114 10.66 2.13 -15.40
C THR A 114 11.09 3.59 -15.20
N ASN A 115 10.12 4.50 -15.06
CA ASN A 115 10.37 5.92 -14.80
C ASN A 115 10.07 6.23 -13.32
N PRO A 116 11.07 6.64 -12.52
CA PRO A 116 10.88 6.94 -11.10
C PRO A 116 9.80 7.98 -10.82
N ASN A 117 9.53 8.92 -11.74
CA ASN A 117 8.50 9.94 -11.53
C ASN A 117 7.09 9.35 -11.43
N ARG A 118 6.86 8.11 -11.89
CA ARG A 118 5.58 7.41 -11.71
C ARG A 118 5.35 6.92 -10.27
N LEU A 119 6.37 6.96 -9.41
CA LEU A 119 6.23 6.70 -7.97
C LEU A 119 5.81 7.94 -7.19
N TYR A 120 5.87 9.12 -7.81
CA TYR A 120 5.16 10.28 -7.27
C TYR A 120 3.70 10.16 -7.69
N LYS A 121 2.80 10.26 -6.72
CA LYS A 121 1.38 10.07 -6.92
C LYS A 121 0.63 11.30 -6.43
N ASP A 122 -0.07 11.95 -7.35
CA ASP A 122 -0.95 13.07 -7.01
C ASP A 122 -2.30 12.58 -6.50
N LYS A 123 -3.19 13.53 -6.23
CA LYS A 123 -4.50 13.24 -5.65
C LYS A 123 -5.33 12.36 -6.58
N GLU A 124 -5.32 12.65 -7.87
CA GLU A 124 -6.05 11.93 -8.89
C GLU A 124 -5.50 10.51 -9.07
N ASP A 125 -4.17 10.35 -9.15
CA ASP A 125 -3.54 9.04 -9.20
C ASP A 125 -3.92 8.16 -7.99
N LEU A 126 -3.99 8.74 -6.79
CA LEU A 126 -4.32 8.01 -5.57
C LEU A 126 -5.79 7.58 -5.53
N ILE A 127 -6.69 8.38 -6.11
CA ILE A 127 -8.10 8.01 -6.29
C ILE A 127 -8.23 6.85 -7.28
N GLU A 128 -7.47 6.87 -8.37
CA GLU A 128 -7.42 5.76 -9.33
C GLU A 128 -6.93 4.47 -8.66
N LEU A 129 -5.84 4.54 -7.89
CA LEU A 129 -5.32 3.39 -7.14
C LEU A 129 -6.34 2.84 -6.11
N ALA A 130 -7.12 3.73 -5.48
CA ALA A 130 -8.17 3.32 -4.56
C ALA A 130 -9.34 2.62 -5.26
N ASN A 131 -9.73 3.11 -6.44
CA ASN A 131 -10.73 2.45 -7.29
C ASN A 131 -10.28 1.06 -7.71
N GLU A 132 -9.07 0.94 -8.26
CA GLU A 132 -8.50 -0.35 -8.68
C GLU A 132 -8.48 -1.35 -7.52
N TYR A 133 -8.11 -0.88 -6.32
CA TYR A 133 -8.15 -1.70 -5.13
C TYR A 133 -9.57 -2.20 -4.80
N LEU A 134 -10.56 -1.31 -4.77
CA LEU A 134 -11.93 -1.66 -4.42
C LEU A 134 -12.57 -2.62 -5.43
N GLU A 135 -12.33 -2.42 -6.73
CA GLU A 135 -12.82 -3.29 -7.79
C GLU A 135 -12.27 -4.73 -7.67
N GLN A 136 -11.00 -4.86 -7.26
CA GLN A 136 -10.35 -6.17 -7.06
C GLN A 136 -10.81 -6.89 -5.79
N HIS A 137 -11.40 -6.17 -4.82
CA HIS A 137 -11.71 -6.69 -3.47
C HIS A 137 -13.20 -6.58 -3.14
N ASP A 138 -14.08 -6.72 -4.13
CA ASP A 138 -15.55 -6.72 -3.96
C ASP A 138 -16.08 -5.50 -3.17
N TRP A 139 -15.47 -4.32 -3.36
CA TRP A 139 -15.81 -3.08 -2.66
C TRP A 139 -15.66 -3.18 -1.13
N ILE A 140 -14.62 -3.87 -0.67
CA ILE A 140 -14.27 -3.98 0.74
C ILE A 140 -12.95 -3.25 0.98
N TYR A 141 -12.92 -2.37 1.98
CA TYR A 141 -11.69 -1.70 2.42
C TYR A 141 -10.72 -2.70 3.08
N PRO A 142 -9.41 -2.38 3.18
CA PRO A 142 -8.43 -3.28 3.81
C PRO A 142 -8.76 -3.67 5.26
N ASN A 143 -9.48 -2.82 5.98
CA ASN A 143 -9.96 -3.08 7.35
C ASN A 143 -11.20 -4.00 7.43
N GLY A 144 -11.74 -4.46 6.29
CA GLY A 144 -12.91 -5.34 6.21
C GLY A 144 -14.27 -4.63 6.21
N GLN A 145 -14.31 -3.29 6.25
CA GLN A 145 -15.56 -2.53 6.14
C GLN A 145 -16.00 -2.42 4.68
N GLN A 146 -17.31 -2.42 4.44
CA GLN A 146 -17.87 -2.26 3.10
C GLN A 146 -17.73 -0.80 2.63
N ALA A 147 -17.26 -0.61 1.40
CA ALA A 147 -17.11 0.70 0.79
C ALA A 147 -18.47 1.27 0.39
N VAL A 148 -18.61 2.58 0.56
CA VAL A 148 -19.80 3.31 0.14
C VAL A 148 -19.64 3.60 -1.36
N GLN A 149 -20.47 3.00 -2.22
CA GLN A 149 -20.38 3.06 -3.69
C GLN A 149 -20.52 4.48 -4.31
N GLN A 150 -20.50 5.55 -3.52
CA GLN A 150 -21.09 6.84 -3.92
C GLN A 150 -20.10 7.97 -4.24
N ALA A 151 -18.77 7.80 -4.18
CA ALA A 151 -17.90 8.97 -4.39
C ALA A 151 -16.45 8.72 -4.83
N VAL A 152 -16.19 7.73 -5.69
CA VAL A 152 -14.84 7.53 -6.25
C VAL A 152 -14.73 7.92 -7.73
N HIS A 153 -15.76 8.59 -8.28
CA HIS A 153 -15.71 9.25 -9.58
C HIS A 153 -15.22 10.71 -9.47
N PRO A 154 -14.21 11.13 -10.27
CA PRO A 154 -13.69 12.50 -10.28
C PRO A 154 -14.69 13.59 -10.74
N GLU A 155 -15.80 13.24 -11.39
CA GLU A 155 -16.55 14.19 -12.22
C GLU A 155 -17.80 14.83 -11.59
N GLU A 156 -18.36 14.29 -10.51
CA GLU A 156 -19.68 14.76 -10.03
C GLU A 156 -19.65 15.91 -9.00
N ARG A 157 -18.46 16.38 -8.60
CA ARG A 157 -18.34 17.50 -7.63
C ARG A 157 -18.24 18.89 -8.25
N ARG A 158 -18.46 19.03 -9.57
CA ARG A 158 -18.55 20.33 -10.26
C ARG A 158 -19.98 20.87 -10.43
N GLN A 159 -21.01 20.19 -9.92
CA GLN A 159 -22.42 20.60 -10.10
C GLN A 159 -23.12 21.10 -8.82
N HIS A 160 -22.39 21.28 -7.72
CA HIS A 160 -22.92 21.91 -6.50
C HIS A 160 -22.12 23.15 -6.10
N HIS A 161 -21.93 24.05 -7.06
CA HIS A 161 -21.67 25.47 -6.84
C HIS A 161 -22.36 26.30 -7.92
#